data_AF-F7NZ91-F1
#
_entry.id   AF-F7NZ91-F1
#
_cell.length_a   1.000
_cell.length_b   1.000
_cell.length_c   1.000
_cell.angle_alpha   90.00
_cell.angle_beta   90.00
_cell.angle_gamma   90.00
#
_symmetry.space_group_name_H-M   'P 1'
#
loop_
_entity.id
_entity.type
_entity.pdbx_description
1 polymer ?
#
loop_
_entity_poly.entity_id
_entity_poly.type
_entity_poly.pdbx_seq_one_letter_code
_entity_poly.pdbx_strand_id
1 'polypeptide(L)' 'MAILNVAEVAAFLGIQEIRVERLARENLLVANGKDDEGKPLFDEEDVKRYKILAERLGGL' A
#
# COMPACT_ATOMS: atom_id res chain seq x y z
N MET A 1 -1.73 12.09 10.23
CA MET A 1 -2.06 10.88 9.46
C MET A 1 -2.47 11.32 8.07
N ALA A 2 -1.68 10.95 7.07
CA ALA A 2 -1.98 11.19 5.67
C ALA A 2 -2.49 9.88 5.06
N ILE A 3 -3.61 9.96 4.35
CA ILE A 3 -4.16 8.84 3.59
C ILE A 3 -3.59 8.91 2.18
N LEU A 4 -3.07 7.78 1.69
CA LEU A 4 -2.53 7.61 0.35
C LEU A 4 -3.47 6.76 -0.49
N ASN A 5 -3.61 7.12 -1.77
CA ASN A 5 -4.26 6.27 -2.76
C ASN A 5 -3.28 5.24 -3.37
N VAL A 6 -3.82 4.32 -4.18
CA VAL A 6 -3.05 3.25 -4.83
C VAL A 6 -1.84 3.79 -5.61
N ALA A 7 -1.99 4.90 -6.35
CA ALA A 7 -0.93 5.48 -7.18
C ALA A 7 0.20 6.06 -6.32
N GLU A 8 -0.15 6.74 -5.23
CA GLU A 8 0.83 7.28 -4.28
C GLU A 8 1.59 6.17 -3.56
N VAL A 9 0.89 5.11 -3.15
CA VAL A 9 1.52 3.93 -2.54
C VAL A 9 2.44 3.21 -3.53
N ALA A 10 2.02 3.06 -4.77
CA ALA A 10 2.82 2.46 -5.84
C ALA A 10 4.13 3.23 -6.05
N ALA A 11 4.05 4.56 -6.13
CA ALA A 11 5.21 5.43 -6.22
C ALA A 11 6.12 5.34 -4.99
N PHE A 12 5.54 5.29 -3.78
CA PHE A 12 6.28 5.22 -2.53
C PHE A 12 7.04 3.88 -2.36
N LEU A 13 6.40 2.77 -2.72
CA LEU A 13 6.96 1.43 -2.64
C LEU A 13 7.82 1.08 -3.87
N GLY A 14 7.77 1.88 -4.93
CA GLY A 14 8.50 1.62 -6.19
C GLY A 14 7.97 0.41 -6.95
N ILE A 15 6.67 0.12 -6.83
CA ILE A 15 6.00 -1.02 -7.47
C ILE A 15 4.86 -0.55 -8.36
N GLN A 16 4.28 -1.46 -9.15
CA GLN A 16 3.11 -1.14 -9.97
C GLN A 16 1.83 -1.08 -9.13
N GLU A 17 0.88 -0.23 -9.53
CA GLU A 17 -0.45 -0.07 -8.89
C GLU A 17 -1.18 -1.42 -8.75
N ILE A 18 -1.14 -2.26 -9.79
CA ILE A 18 -1.74 -3.61 -9.75
C ILE A 18 -1.15 -4.50 -8.65
N ARG A 19 0.13 -4.29 -8.28
CA ARG A 19 0.76 -5.01 -7.18
C ARG A 19 0.23 -4.49 -5.85
N VAL A 20 0.06 -3.17 -5.69
CA VAL A 20 -0.56 -2.57 -4.49
C VAL A 20 -1.99 -3.09 -4.28
N GLU A 21 -2.79 -3.17 -5.35
CA GLU A 21 -4.15 -3.72 -5.27
C GLU A 21 -4.16 -5.20 -4.85
N ARG A 22 -3.19 -5.99 -5.34
CA ARG A 22 -3.00 -7.37 -4.88
C ARG A 22 -2.62 -7.43 -3.41
N LEU A 23 -1.70 -6.57 -2.94
CA LEU A 23 -1.32 -6.52 -1.53
C LEU A 23 -2.53 -6.24 -0.64
N ALA A 24 -3.42 -5.33 -1.04
CA ALA A 24 -4.69 -5.12 -0.34
C ALA A 24 -5.62 -6.35 -0.40
N ARG A 25 -5.76 -6.97 -1.57
CA ARG A 25 -6.62 -8.15 -1.75
C ARG A 25 -6.14 -9.37 -0.96
N GLU A 26 -4.83 -9.53 -0.83
CA GLU A 26 -4.16 -10.61 -0.09
C GLU A 26 -3.97 -10.29 1.40
N ASN A 27 -4.48 -9.14 1.88
CA ASN A 27 -4.30 -8.63 3.25
C ASN A 27 -2.82 -8.46 3.67
N LEU A 28 -1.91 -8.29 2.71
CA LEU A 28 -0.50 -7.99 2.96
C LEU A 28 -0.27 -6.52 3.29
N LEU A 29 -1.10 -5.63 2.74
CA LEU A 29 -1.13 -4.20 3.05
C LEU A 29 -2.56 -3.83 3.47
N VAL A 30 -2.73 -3.40 4.71
CA VAL A 30 -4.05 -3.12 5.29
C VAL A 30 -4.59 -1.81 4.73
N ALA A 31 -5.70 -1.89 4.01
CA ALA A 31 -6.42 -0.70 3.55
C ALA A 31 -7.24 -0.12 4.72
N ASN A 32 -7.15 1.19 4.95
CA ASN A 32 -7.96 1.90 5.94
C ASN A 32 -9.33 2.34 5.38
N GLY A 33 -9.59 2.10 4.10
CA GLY A 33 -10.87 2.41 3.49
C GLY A 33 -10.87 2.24 1.99
N LYS A 34 -11.85 2.87 1.35
CA LYS A 34 -11.94 2.96 -0.10
C LYS A 34 -12.15 4.41 -0.52
N ASP A 35 -11.65 4.78 -1.69
CA ASP A 35 -11.91 6.08 -2.32
C ASP A 35 -13.28 6.10 -3.02
N ASP A 36 -13.61 7.23 -3.64
CA ASP A 36 -14.85 7.42 -4.43
C ASP A 36 -14.95 6.48 -5.64
N GLU A 37 -13.83 5.92 -6.12
CA GLU A 37 -13.79 4.93 -7.21
C GLU A 37 -13.88 3.48 -6.69
N GLY A 38 -13.90 3.28 -5.37
CA GLY A 38 -13.92 1.98 -4.71
C GLY A 38 -12.55 1.29 -4.59
N LYS A 39 -11.45 1.99 -4.90
CA LYS A 39 -10.08 1.52 -4.74
C LYS A 39 -9.63 1.66 -3.28
N PRO A 40 -8.75 0.78 -2.79
CA PRO A 40 -8.29 0.82 -1.41
C PRO A 40 -7.48 2.09 -1.12
N LEU A 41 -7.74 2.68 0.04
CA LEU A 41 -6.97 3.78 0.62
C LEU A 41 -6.10 3.25 1.76
N PHE A 42 -4.89 3.80 1.91
CA PHE A 42 -3.90 3.30 2.85
C PHE A 42 -3.38 4.41 3.74
N ASP A 43 -3.10 4.12 5.01
CA ASP A 43 -2.36 5.06 5.85
C ASP A 43 -0.90 5.09 5.44
N GLU A 44 -0.36 6.30 5.31
CA GLU A 44 1.06 6.51 5.05
C GLU A 44 1.95 5.78 6.09
N GLU A 45 1.53 5.77 7.36
CA GLU A 45 2.27 5.07 8.42
C GLU A 45 2.31 3.55 8.21
N ASP A 46 1.22 2.95 7.77
CA ASP A 46 1.15 1.51 7.52
C ASP A 46 1.91 1.13 6.26
N VAL A 47 1.89 1.97 5.23
CA VAL A 47 2.71 1.80 4.02
C VAL A 47 4.21 1.88 4.35
N LYS A 48 4.61 2.83 5.22
CA LYS A 48 6.00 2.94 5.71
C LYS A 48 6.41 1.70 6.51
N ARG A 49 5.56 1.22 7.41
CA ARG A 49 5.81 -0.01 8.19
C ARG A 49 5.95 -1.23 7.26
N TYR A 50 5.06 -1.34 6.28
CA TYR A 50 5.10 -2.41 5.30
C TYR A 50 6.40 -2.42 4.51
N LYS A 51 6.87 -1.26 4.04
CA LYS A 51 8.16 -1.13 3.34
C LYS A 51 9.31 -1.68 4.18
N ILE A 52 9.41 -1.26 5.44
CA ILE A 52 10.46 -1.71 6.37
C ILE A 52 10.39 -3.23 6.58
N LEU A 53 9.19 -3.79 6.72
CA LEU A 53 9.00 -5.23 6.87
C LEU A 53 9.40 -5.99 5.61
N ALA A 54 9.00 -5.51 4.42
CA ALA A 54 9.34 -6.14 3.16
C ALA A 54 10.85 -6.11 2.89
N GLU A 55 11.53 -5.00 3.16
CA GLU A 55 13.00 -4.90 3.07
C GLU A 55 13.70 -5.89 4.01
N ARG A 56 13.16 -6.13 5.22
CA ARG A 56 13.69 -7.13 6.16
C ARG A 56 13.49 -8.57 5.70
N LEU A 57 12.45 -8.83 4.91
CA LEU A 57 12.10 -10.17 4.41
C LEU A 57 12.80 -10.52 3.09
N GLY A 58 13.63 -9.62 2.55
CA GLY A 58 14.38 -9.84 1.31
C GLY A 58 14.02 -8.89 0.15
N GLY A 59 13.21 -7.86 0.40
CA GLY A 59 12.86 -6.82 -0.57
C GLY A 59 11.44 -6.94 -1.14
N LEU A 60 11.06 -5.94 -1.94
CA LEU A 60 9.81 -5.84 -2.70
C LEU A 60 9.99 -6.27 -4.15
#